data_AF-R0BKE8-F1
#
_entry.id   AF-R0BKE8-F1
#
_cell.length_a   1.000
_cell.length_b   1.000
_cell.length_c   1.000
_cell.angle_alpha   90.00
_cell.angle_beta   90.00
_cell.angle_gamma   90.00
#
_symmetry.space_group_name_H-M   'P 1'
#
loop_
_entity.id
_entity.type
_entity.pdbx_description
1 polymer ?
#
loop_
_entity_poly.entity_id
_entity_poly.type
_entity_poly.pdbx_seq_one_letter_code
_entity_poly.pdbx_strand_id
1 'polypeptide(L)'
;MKKARDLQKCLGAHDIQITHLGFDGGCGVFTKGTLKSATVIWSYAGGWEHVSICPKNRTPDWNEMCLLKDVFWNEDETVIQYHPAKTNYVNNMKNCLHLWKPIEQFSGKLPIPPDIMVGVKAVGTMG
;
A
#
# COMPACT_ATOMS: atom_id res chain seq x y z
N MET A 1 -9.50 -2.17 1.69
CA MET A 1 -8.64 -2.29 2.87
C MET A 1 -9.35 -3.18 3.86
N LYS A 2 -8.62 -4.11 4.46
CA LYS A 2 -9.18 -5.04 5.45
C LYS A 2 -9.88 -4.24 6.55
N LYS A 3 -11.06 -4.72 6.96
CA LYS A 3 -11.88 -4.06 8.01
C LYS A 3 -11.03 -3.87 9.27
N ALA A 4 -11.28 -2.81 10.04
CA ALA A 4 -10.46 -2.43 11.20
C ALA A 4 -10.13 -3.61 12.15
N ARG A 5 -11.12 -4.45 12.47
CA ARG A 5 -10.94 -5.64 13.34
C ARG A 5 -9.99 -6.69 12.74
N ASP A 6 -10.00 -6.85 11.42
CA ASP A 6 -9.20 -7.82 10.70
C ASP A 6 -7.82 -7.23 10.39
N LEU A 7 -7.75 -5.92 10.18
CA LEU A 7 -6.51 -5.18 10.00
C LEU A 7 -5.62 -5.30 11.23
N GLN A 8 -6.14 -5.07 12.45
CA GLN A 8 -5.31 -5.18 13.66
C GLN A 8 -4.71 -6.57 13.86
N LYS A 9 -5.48 -7.62 13.54
CA LYS A 9 -4.98 -9.00 13.53
C LYS A 9 -3.90 -9.20 12.47
N CYS A 10 -4.11 -8.67 11.26
CA CYS A 10 -3.13 -8.74 10.18
C CYS A 10 -1.83 -8.02 10.55
N LEU A 11 -1.90 -6.83 11.13
CA LEU A 11 -0.72 -6.07 11.58
C LEU A 11 0.08 -6.86 12.62
N GLY A 12 -0.59 -7.49 13.59
CA GLY A 12 0.05 -8.36 14.57
C GLY A 12 0.73 -9.58 13.95
N ALA A 13 0.09 -10.22 12.97
CA ALA A 13 0.65 -11.38 12.26
C ALA A 13 1.88 -11.03 11.40
N HIS A 14 2.00 -9.78 10.94
CA HIS A 14 3.11 -9.31 10.10
C HIS A 14 4.18 -8.56 10.89
N ASP A 15 4.23 -8.75 12.21
CA ASP A 15 5.27 -8.18 13.07
C ASP A 15 5.35 -6.64 13.00
N ILE A 16 4.21 -5.97 12.77
CA ILE A 16 4.13 -4.50 12.78
C ILE A 16 3.84 -4.03 14.20
N GLN A 17 4.81 -3.33 14.79
CA GLN A 17 4.62 -2.65 16.06
C GLN A 17 3.89 -1.32 15.79
N ILE A 18 2.63 -1.25 16.21
CA ILE A 18 1.82 -0.04 16.11
C ILE A 18 2.35 1.00 17.10
N THR A 19 2.67 2.19 16.61
CA THR A 19 3.16 3.31 17.42
C THR A 19 2.07 4.33 17.71
N HIS A 20 1.11 4.50 16.80
CA HIS A 20 -0.01 5.42 16.99
C HIS A 20 -1.24 4.92 16.24
N LEU A 21 -2.43 5.11 16.84
CA LEU A 21 -3.73 4.90 16.21
C LEU A 21 -4.52 6.19 16.29
N GLY A 22 -5.03 6.63 15.15
CA GLY A 22 -5.96 7.74 15.02
C GLY A 22 -7.36 7.24 14.67
N PHE A 23 -8.30 8.18 14.61
CA PHE A 23 -9.67 7.90 14.18
C PHE A 23 -9.76 7.38 12.75
N ASP A 24 -8.83 7.77 11.88
CA ASP A 24 -8.88 7.56 10.45
C ASP A 24 -7.69 6.76 9.91
N GLY A 25 -6.90 6.14 10.79
CA GLY A 25 -5.66 5.49 10.41
C GLY A 25 -4.71 5.22 11.56
N GLY A 26 -3.45 5.00 11.23
CA GLY A 26 -2.41 4.76 12.21
C GLY A 26 -1.02 4.71 11.59
N CYS A 27 -0.01 4.54 12.44
CA CYS A 27 1.34 4.30 12.02
C CYS A 27 2.03 3.27 12.90
N GLY A 28 3.09 2.68 12.37
CA GLY A 28 3.88 1.67 13.05
C GLY A 28 5.21 1.43 12.36
N VAL A 29 5.92 0.43 12.86
CA VAL A 29 7.23 0.02 12.34
C VAL A 29 7.24 -1.49 12.20
N PHE A 30 7.70 -1.98 11.04
CA PHE A 30 7.97 -3.40 10.84
C PHE A 30 9.13 -3.85 11.73
N THR A 31 8.94 -4.92 12.50
CA THR A 31 9.97 -5.38 13.46
C THR A 31 10.81 -6.56 12.95
N LYS A 32 10.35 -7.24 11.89
CA LYS A 32 11.04 -8.39 11.25
C LYS A 32 10.96 -8.34 9.72
N GLY A 33 11.60 -9.32 9.07
CA GLY A 33 11.59 -9.48 7.62
C GLY A 33 12.46 -8.46 6.88
N THR A 34 12.30 -8.40 5.55
CA THR A 34 13.03 -7.50 4.66
C THR A 34 12.69 -6.02 4.92
N LEU A 35 11.47 -5.77 5.40
CA LEU A 35 10.95 -4.46 5.79
C LEU A 35 11.33 -4.04 7.22
N LYS A 36 12.16 -4.82 7.94
CA LYS A 36 12.56 -4.48 9.31
C LYS A 36 13.02 -3.02 9.43
N SER A 37 12.49 -2.33 10.43
CA SER A 37 12.71 -0.91 10.71
C SER A 37 12.15 0.07 9.67
N ALA A 38 11.33 -0.39 8.71
CA ALA A 38 10.57 0.50 7.84
C ALA A 38 9.37 1.07 8.59
N THR A 39 9.19 2.38 8.50
CA THR A 39 7.99 3.06 9.00
C THR A 39 6.85 2.83 8.03
N VAL A 40 5.67 2.51 8.55
CA VAL A 40 4.44 2.36 7.78
C VAL A 40 3.35 3.27 8.33
N ILE A 41 2.59 3.88 7.43
CA ILE A 41 1.43 4.71 7.73
C ILE A 41 0.26 4.16 6.93
N TRP A 42 -0.93 4.11 7.52
CA TRP A 42 -2.15 3.78 6.81
C TRP A 42 -3.27 4.75 7.19
N SER A 43 -4.17 5.01 6.24
CA SER A 43 -5.35 5.85 6.43
C SER A 43 -6.50 5.37 5.56
N TYR A 44 -7.73 5.69 5.97
CA TYR A 44 -8.96 5.46 5.22
C TYR A 44 -9.80 6.74 5.12
N ALA A 45 -9.13 7.90 5.14
CA ALA A 45 -9.73 9.23 5.05
C ALA A 45 -9.69 9.82 3.63
N GLY A 46 -10.33 10.99 3.45
CA GLY A 46 -10.22 11.78 2.23
C GLY A 46 -10.77 11.10 0.96
N GLY A 47 -11.58 10.05 1.12
CA GLY A 47 -12.11 9.25 0.01
C GLY A 47 -11.17 8.15 -0.49
N TRP A 48 -10.03 7.93 0.18
CA TRP A 48 -9.03 6.94 -0.23
C TRP A 48 -8.63 6.02 0.91
N GLU A 49 -8.41 4.76 0.57
CA GLU A 49 -7.59 3.87 1.35
C GLU A 49 -6.14 4.13 0.96
N HIS A 50 -5.28 4.34 1.95
CA HIS A 50 -3.90 4.75 1.75
C HIS A 50 -2.98 3.94 2.65
N VAL A 51 -1.87 3.48 2.09
CA VAL A 51 -0.73 2.97 2.86
C VAL A 51 0.54 3.53 2.27
N SER A 52 1.49 3.92 3.11
CA SER A 52 2.83 4.29 2.69
C SER A 52 3.88 3.64 3.55
N ILE A 53 5.00 3.31 2.93
CA ILE A 53 6.14 2.68 3.60
C ILE A 53 7.43 3.42 3.28
N CYS A 54 8.26 3.62 4.30
CA CYS A 54 9.55 4.29 4.16
C CYS A 54 10.65 3.53 4.92
N PRO A 55 11.43 2.68 4.25
CA PRO A 55 12.66 2.13 4.79
C PRO A 55 13.71 3.24 4.98
N LYS A 56 14.57 3.08 5.99
CA LYS A 56 15.48 4.15 6.42
C LYS A 56 16.50 4.56 5.34
N ASN A 57 17.07 3.58 4.63
CA ASN A 57 18.27 3.80 3.79
C ASN A 57 18.10 3.37 2.33
N ARG A 58 16.91 2.94 1.92
CA ARG A 58 16.63 2.50 0.54
C ARG A 58 15.15 2.61 0.22
N THR A 59 14.84 2.69 -1.06
CA THR A 59 13.47 2.51 -1.56
C THR A 59 13.06 1.03 -1.38
N PRO A 60 11.79 0.74 -1.01
CA PRO A 60 11.28 -0.61 -1.03
C PRO A 60 11.33 -1.18 -2.45
N ASP A 61 11.58 -2.47 -2.57
CA ASP A 61 11.52 -3.16 -3.85
C ASP A 61 10.09 -3.59 -4.21
N TRP A 62 9.93 -4.17 -5.40
CA TRP A 62 8.63 -4.64 -5.88
C TRP A 62 8.00 -5.70 -4.97
N ASN A 63 8.77 -6.68 -4.50
CA ASN A 63 8.26 -7.78 -3.68
C ASN A 63 7.80 -7.25 -2.31
N GLU A 64 8.50 -6.26 -1.78
CA GLU A 64 8.11 -5.60 -0.54
C GLU A 64 6.83 -4.77 -0.69
N MET A 65 6.62 -4.14 -1.85
CA MET A 65 5.37 -3.47 -2.17
C MET A 65 4.22 -4.46 -2.36
N CYS A 66 4.46 -5.64 -2.93
CA CYS A 66 3.49 -6.74 -2.97
C CYS A 66 3.13 -7.21 -1.56
N LEU A 67 4.12 -7.47 -0.70
CA LEU A 67 3.88 -7.82 0.70
C LEU A 67 3.03 -6.76 1.40
N LEU A 68 3.36 -5.48 1.20
CA LEU A 68 2.60 -4.37 1.76
C LEU A 68 1.14 -4.37 1.29
N LYS A 69 0.89 -4.61 0.00
CA LYS A 69 -0.48 -4.76 -0.52
C LYS A 69 -1.20 -5.87 0.24
N ASP A 70 -0.59 -7.04 0.36
CA ASP A 70 -1.21 -8.23 0.94
C ASP A 70 -1.48 -8.09 2.44
N VAL A 71 -0.71 -7.25 3.16
CA VAL A 71 -1.00 -6.93 4.56
C VAL A 71 -2.32 -6.17 4.68
N PHE A 72 -2.52 -5.13 3.87
CA PHE A 72 -3.58 -4.13 4.07
C PHE A 72 -4.83 -4.35 3.21
N TRP A 73 -4.73 -5.06 2.10
CA TRP A 73 -5.82 -5.33 1.17
C TRP A 73 -5.98 -6.83 0.92
N ASN A 74 -7.12 -7.21 0.32
CA ASN A 74 -7.31 -8.57 -0.16
C ASN A 74 -6.57 -8.81 -1.49
N GLU A 75 -6.40 -10.07 -1.85
CA GLU A 75 -5.66 -10.47 -3.07
C GLU A 75 -6.29 -9.87 -4.34
N ASP A 76 -7.62 -9.84 -4.40
CA ASP A 76 -8.44 -9.37 -5.53
C ASP A 76 -8.63 -7.85 -5.58
N GLU A 77 -8.20 -7.11 -4.56
CA GLU A 77 -8.29 -5.65 -4.53
C GLU A 77 -7.16 -5.01 -5.36
N THR A 78 -7.52 -4.11 -6.27
CA THR A 78 -6.56 -3.32 -7.05
C THR A 78 -6.16 -2.06 -6.30
N VAL A 79 -4.85 -1.82 -6.19
CA VAL A 79 -4.24 -0.61 -5.64
C VAL A 79 -3.33 0.02 -6.69
N ILE A 80 -3.00 1.29 -6.51
CA ILE A 80 -2.18 2.05 -7.46
C ILE A 80 -1.13 2.89 -6.75
N GLN A 81 -0.04 3.15 -7.47
CA GLN A 81 0.97 4.12 -7.11
C GLN A 81 1.02 5.19 -8.21
N TYR A 82 0.87 6.46 -7.83
CA TYR A 82 0.93 7.57 -8.78
C TYR A 82 2.34 8.12 -8.94
N HIS A 83 2.65 8.56 -10.16
CA HIS A 83 3.72 9.53 -10.43
C HIS A 83 3.06 10.89 -10.69
N PRO A 84 2.92 11.75 -9.65
CA PRO A 84 2.27 13.04 -9.84
C PRO A 84 3.11 13.95 -10.74
N ALA A 85 2.46 14.93 -11.36
CA ALA A 85 3.16 16.00 -12.07
C ALA A 85 4.21 16.64 -11.17
N LYS A 86 5.35 17.07 -11.73
CA LYS A 86 6.46 17.65 -10.94
C LYS A 86 6.02 18.82 -10.06
N THR A 87 5.08 19.63 -10.55
CA THR A 87 4.49 20.76 -9.82
C THR A 87 3.69 20.36 -8.58
N ASN A 88 3.22 19.11 -8.53
CA ASN A 88 2.46 18.53 -7.45
C ASN A 88 3.28 17.49 -6.66
N TYR A 89 4.57 17.37 -6.96
CA TYR A 89 5.45 16.40 -6.32
C TYR A 89 5.83 16.87 -4.92
N VAL A 90 5.36 16.16 -3.90
CA VAL A 90 5.74 16.38 -2.50
C VAL A 90 6.61 15.22 -2.05
N ASN A 91 7.86 15.49 -1.68
CA ASN A 91 8.81 14.47 -1.24
C ASN A 91 9.44 14.83 0.10
N ASN A 92 8.68 14.59 1.16
CA ASN A 92 9.16 14.79 2.53
C ASN A 92 10.03 13.61 3.01
N MET A 93 9.93 12.46 2.33
CA MET A 93 10.58 11.20 2.72
C MET A 93 11.12 10.51 1.47
N LYS A 94 12.44 10.65 1.21
CA LYS A 94 13.10 10.26 -0.05
C LYS A 94 12.79 8.83 -0.53
N ASN A 95 12.63 7.90 0.40
CA ASN A 95 12.45 6.48 0.12
C ASN A 95 11.00 6.01 0.26
N CYS A 96 10.05 6.93 0.43
CA CYS A 96 8.67 6.59 0.71
C CYS A 96 7.94 6.24 -0.58
N LEU A 97 7.35 5.04 -0.60
CA LEU A 97 6.39 4.63 -1.62
C LEU A 97 5.00 4.54 -1.01
N HIS A 98 3.99 4.70 -1.86
CA HIS A 98 2.61 4.86 -1.44
C HIS A 98 1.70 4.03 -2.35
N LEU A 99 0.71 3.38 -1.74
CA LEU A 99 -0.36 2.67 -2.40
C LEU A 99 -1.69 3.33 -2.04
N TRP A 100 -2.55 3.47 -3.04
CA TRP A 100 -3.89 4.03 -2.89
C TRP A 100 -4.93 3.13 -3.53
N LYS A 101 -6.12 3.14 -2.95
CA LYS A 101 -7.34 2.60 -3.56
C LYS A 101 -8.51 3.57 -3.27
N PRO A 102 -9.29 3.97 -4.27
CA PRO A 102 -10.41 4.87 -4.02
C PRO A 102 -11.49 4.13 -3.22
N ILE A 103 -12.13 4.86 -2.30
CA ILE A 103 -13.38 4.42 -1.70
C ILE A 103 -14.47 4.78 -2.71
N GLU A 104 -15.09 3.77 -3.32
CA GLU A 104 -15.96 3.95 -4.50
C GLU A 104 -17.04 5.02 -4.30
N GLN A 105 -17.63 5.09 -3.11
CA GLN A 105 -18.69 6.05 -2.80
C GLN A 105 -18.23 7.51 -2.80
N PHE A 106 -16.92 7.77 -2.65
CA PHE A 106 -16.37 9.12 -2.50
C PHE A 106 -15.47 9.54 -3.66
N SER A 107 -14.65 8.62 -4.17
CA SER A 107 -13.64 8.91 -5.19
C SER A 107 -13.86 8.14 -6.49
N GLY A 108 -14.99 7.43 -6.60
CA GLY A 108 -15.37 6.67 -7.78
C GLY A 108 -14.57 5.38 -7.93
N LYS A 109 -14.73 4.73 -9.09
CA LYS A 109 -14.04 3.48 -9.40
C LYS A 109 -12.68 3.77 -10.02
N LEU A 110 -11.70 2.99 -9.59
CA LEU A 110 -10.38 3.02 -10.19
C LEU A 110 -10.46 2.52 -11.65
N PRO A 111 -10.04 3.31 -12.65
CA PRO A 111 -9.95 2.80 -14.01
C PRO A 111 -8.84 1.76 -14.10
N ILE A 112 -9.17 0.56 -14.59
CA ILE A 112 -8.22 -0.52 -14.81
C ILE A 112 -8.11 -0.74 -16.33
N PRO A 113 -6.91 -0.65 -16.91
CA PRO A 113 -6.71 -0.95 -18.33
C PRO A 113 -7.14 -2.40 -18.66
N PRO A 114 -7.59 -2.67 -19.89
CA PRO A 114 -7.86 -4.04 -20.33
C PRO A 114 -6.64 -4.96 -20.16
N ASP A 115 -6.86 -6.18 -19.64
CA ASP A 115 -5.78 -7.16 -19.35
C ASP A 115 -4.86 -7.43 -20.54
N ILE A 116 -5.40 -7.37 -21.76
CA ILE A 116 -4.66 -7.59 -23.02
C ILE A 116 -3.52 -6.59 -23.24
N MET A 117 -3.58 -5.40 -22.62
CA MET A 117 -2.49 -4.41 -22.67
C MET A 117 -1.28 -4.82 -21.83
N VAL A 118 -1.47 -5.77 -20.91
CA VAL A 118 -0.40 -6.32 -20.06
C VAL A 118 0.06 -7.66 -20.61
N GLY A 119 -0.87 -8.53 -21.02
CA GLY A 119 -0.54 -9.82 -21.62
C GLY A 119 -1.78 -10.68 -21.93
N VAL A 120 -1.55 -11.79 -22.63
CA VAL A 120 -2.60 -12.77 -22.95
C VAL A 120 -2.64 -13.83 -21.85
N LYS A 121 -3.73 -13.88 -21.07
CA LYS A 121 -3.88 -14.83 -19.93
C LYS A 121 -3.57 -16.29 -20.29
N ALA A 122 -3.93 -16.72 -21.50
CA ALA A 122 -3.72 -18.09 -21.96
C ALA A 122 -2.23 -18.47 -22.18
N VAL A 123 -1.34 -17.48 -22.32
CA VAL A 123 0.10 -17.71 -22.57
C VAL A 123 0.87 -18.02 -21.28
N GLY A 124 0.35 -17.60 -20.12
CA GLY A 124 1.04 -17.75 -18.83
C GLY A 124 2.28 -16.84 -18.72
N THR A 125 3.13 -17.14 -17.74
CA THR A 125 4.36 -16.37 -17.48
C THR A 125 5.44 -16.71 -18.50
N MET A 126 5.99 -15.69 -19.15
CA MET A 126 7.19 -15.83 -20.00
C MET A 126 8.43 -15.50 -19.17
N GLY A 127 9.41 -16.39 -19.18
CA GLY A 127 10.69 -16.27 -18.46
C GLY A 127 11.85 -15.91 -19.36
#